data_AF-A0A6I1E4L2-F1
#
_entry.id   AF-A0A6I1E4L2-F1
#
_cell.length_a   1.000
_cell.length_b   1.000
_cell.length_c   1.000
_cell.angle_alpha   90.00
_cell.angle_beta   90.00
_cell.angle_gamma   90.00
#
_symmetry.space_group_name_H-M   'P 1'
#
loop_
_entity.id
_entity.type
_entity.pdbx_description
1 polymer ?
#
loop_
_entity_poly.entity_id
_entity_poly.type
_entity_poly.pdbx_seq_one_letter_code
_entity_poly.pdbx_strand_id
1 'polypeptide(L)'
;MIGEKETQQLAREYGDLFEIDANLDRLVRRIELLSYINPLNIEKEKHRFFASKYTIDPEFKYPKLKFDPYKLHRLFFSQRLERISDERIRKLYQEVIYYYSNMVQCIETIGRGKNFYYNSLRVYGTPTEKDVQNARFILHFGDEPMTSDMEKVFSAEEARAYFEDFVKQYEFPLNIKFSTNIAAEAMVSNSSQSLLIKKNTKFSKNQLLTLANHEIGVHLVTTYNGLQQPLKIFSNGLPKNVETQEGLAVFSEYMGGALTLKRLKELAYRVLAADSLIKGYSFADTFDLIHGQYKLNRDDAFSITLRAHRGGGFTKDRLYLSGLRKIYKRYQKEESMDVLLTGKVSLDYEEIIQYLKSLGLSHPITHKSYSFDQKLNTNKTLDFILNNLK
;
A
#
# COMPACT_ATOMS: atom_id res chain seq x y z
N MET A 1 -6.96 6.73 27.16
CA MET A 1 -7.82 5.56 26.95
C MET A 1 -9.25 5.98 27.14
N ILE A 2 -10.08 5.90 26.10
CA ILE A 2 -11.53 5.96 26.25
C ILE A 2 -11.95 4.81 27.16
N GLY A 3 -12.88 5.09 28.08
CA GLY A 3 -13.27 4.13 29.09
C GLY A 3 -14.00 2.97 28.44
N GLU A 4 -13.62 1.74 28.80
CA GLU A 4 -14.30 0.48 28.42
C GLU A 4 -15.85 0.57 28.54
N LYS A 5 -16.34 1.42 29.46
CA LYS A 5 -17.75 1.76 29.66
C LYS A 5 -18.42 2.43 28.46
N GLU A 6 -17.75 3.33 27.75
CA GLU A 6 -18.29 4.06 26.59
C GLU A 6 -18.46 3.10 25.39
N THR A 7 -17.45 2.25 25.15
CA THR A 7 -17.56 1.19 24.14
C THR A 7 -18.66 0.19 24.47
N GLN A 8 -18.83 -0.17 25.74
CA GLN A 8 -19.94 -1.05 26.17
C GLN A 8 -21.32 -0.40 25.96
N GLN A 9 -21.44 0.92 26.14
CA GLN A 9 -22.68 1.64 25.86
C GLN A 9 -22.99 1.65 24.35
N LEU A 10 -22.00 1.98 23.52
CA LEU A 10 -22.13 1.94 22.06
C LEU A 10 -22.49 0.54 21.56
N ALA A 11 -21.90 -0.51 22.13
CA ALA A 11 -22.22 -1.89 21.78
C ALA A 11 -23.65 -2.30 22.16
N ARG A 12 -24.28 -1.63 23.15
CA ARG A 12 -25.71 -1.85 23.46
C ARG A 12 -26.62 -1.12 22.49
N GLU A 13 -26.26 0.12 22.13
CA GLU A 13 -27.03 0.96 21.20
C GLU A 13 -26.94 0.45 19.75
N TYR A 14 -25.75 0.03 19.32
CA TYR A 14 -25.45 -0.42 17.96
C TYR A 14 -25.13 -1.93 17.91
N GLY A 15 -25.80 -2.75 18.74
CA GLY A 15 -25.45 -4.17 18.92
C GLY A 15 -25.34 -4.98 17.62
N ASP A 16 -26.30 -4.83 16.70
CA ASP A 16 -26.29 -5.52 15.42
C ASP A 16 -25.09 -5.10 14.53
N LEU A 17 -24.70 -3.81 14.59
CA LEU A 17 -23.53 -3.29 13.87
C LEU A 17 -22.24 -3.92 14.39
N PHE A 18 -22.04 -3.95 15.71
CA PHE A 18 -20.85 -4.56 16.33
C PHE A 18 -20.79 -6.07 16.08
N GLU A 19 -21.93 -6.77 16.06
CA GLU A 19 -21.99 -8.19 15.70
C GLU A 19 -21.49 -8.42 14.26
N ILE A 20 -22.00 -7.64 13.31
CA ILE A 20 -21.63 -7.72 11.88
C ILE A 20 -20.16 -7.33 11.68
N ASP A 21 -19.69 -6.26 12.33
CA ASP A 21 -18.30 -5.82 12.27
C ASP A 21 -17.32 -6.88 12.79
N ALA A 22 -17.62 -7.49 13.94
CA ALA A 22 -16.81 -8.58 14.48
C ALA A 22 -16.85 -9.84 13.59
N ASN A 23 -17.99 -10.14 12.96
CA ASN A 23 -18.09 -11.20 11.95
C ASN A 23 -17.17 -10.93 10.76
N LEU A 24 -17.22 -9.72 10.20
CA LEU A 24 -16.39 -9.32 9.08
C LEU A 24 -14.90 -9.36 9.45
N ASP A 25 -14.49 -8.89 10.63
CA ASP A 25 -13.11 -8.96 11.10
C ASP A 25 -12.54 -10.39 11.05
N ARG A 26 -13.32 -11.37 11.51
CA ARG A 26 -12.92 -12.79 11.45
C ARG A 26 -12.72 -13.32 10.03
N LEU A 27 -13.50 -12.82 9.07
CA LEU A 27 -13.39 -13.21 7.66
C LEU A 27 -12.19 -12.52 6.99
N VAL A 28 -12.02 -11.21 7.23
CA VAL A 28 -11.00 -10.38 6.59
C VAL A 28 -9.58 -10.77 7.00
N ARG A 29 -9.35 -11.16 8.26
CA ARG A 29 -8.01 -11.61 8.73
C ARG A 29 -7.37 -12.72 7.90
N ARG A 30 -8.16 -13.46 7.12
CA ARG A 30 -7.69 -14.55 6.23
C ARG A 30 -7.24 -14.05 4.84
N ILE A 31 -7.48 -12.77 4.53
CA ILE A 31 -7.32 -12.16 3.21
C ILE A 31 -6.09 -11.24 3.22
N GLU A 32 -4.94 -11.78 2.88
CA GLU A 32 -3.70 -11.00 2.73
C GLU A 32 -3.11 -11.24 1.33
N LEU A 33 -3.55 -10.43 0.35
CA LEU A 33 -3.22 -10.62 -1.07
C LEU A 33 -1.71 -10.65 -1.35
N LEU A 34 -0.93 -9.81 -0.66
CA LEU A 34 0.51 -9.73 -0.85
C LEU A 34 1.23 -11.05 -0.51
N SER A 35 0.67 -11.85 0.40
CA SER A 35 1.20 -13.17 0.79
C SER A 35 1.04 -14.23 -0.30
N TYR A 36 0.18 -14.01 -1.29
CA TYR A 36 -0.09 -14.95 -2.40
C TYR A 36 0.43 -14.46 -3.76
N ILE A 37 0.65 -13.16 -3.93
CA ILE A 37 1.02 -12.60 -5.24
C ILE A 37 2.53 -12.59 -5.53
N ASN A 38 3.39 -12.80 -4.53
CA ASN A 38 4.84 -12.84 -4.75
C ASN A 38 5.23 -14.19 -5.37
N PRO A 39 5.85 -14.22 -6.58
CA PRO A 39 6.29 -15.48 -7.16
C PRO A 39 7.36 -16.18 -6.33
N LEU A 40 7.36 -17.52 -6.35
CA LEU A 40 8.29 -18.39 -5.65
C LEU A 40 9.62 -18.59 -6.40
N ASN A 41 9.68 -18.23 -7.68
CA ASN A 41 10.80 -18.51 -8.59
C ASN A 41 11.39 -17.23 -9.23
N ILE A 42 11.30 -16.06 -8.58
CA ILE A 42 11.75 -14.77 -9.14
C ILE A 42 13.18 -14.83 -9.68
N GLU A 43 14.16 -15.23 -8.84
CA GLU A 43 15.57 -15.22 -9.25
C GLU A 43 15.84 -16.19 -10.41
N LYS A 44 15.20 -17.36 -10.40
CA LYS A 44 15.32 -18.34 -11.49
C LYS A 44 14.82 -17.76 -12.81
N GLU A 45 13.63 -17.17 -12.83
CA GLU A 45 13.08 -16.61 -14.06
C GLU A 45 13.82 -15.33 -14.49
N LYS A 46 14.35 -14.55 -13.54
CA LYS A 46 15.23 -13.42 -13.83
C LYS A 46 16.49 -13.86 -14.59
N HIS A 47 17.17 -14.89 -14.12
CA HIS A 47 18.33 -15.46 -14.80
C HIS A 47 17.98 -15.97 -16.20
N ARG A 48 16.85 -16.69 -16.35
CA ARG A 48 16.37 -17.18 -17.66
C ARG A 48 16.07 -16.03 -18.62
N PHE A 49 15.36 -15.01 -18.16
CA PHE A 49 15.01 -13.81 -18.94
C PHE A 49 16.27 -13.11 -19.44
N PHE A 50 17.25 -12.86 -18.56
CA PHE A 50 18.52 -12.24 -18.94
C PHE A 50 19.37 -13.12 -19.87
N ALA A 51 19.44 -14.43 -19.63
CA ALA A 51 20.16 -15.36 -20.51
C ALA A 51 19.54 -15.43 -21.92
N SER A 52 18.21 -15.28 -22.02
CA SER A 52 17.51 -15.20 -23.30
C SER A 52 17.69 -13.87 -24.04
N LYS A 53 18.48 -12.92 -23.49
CA LYS A 53 18.58 -11.54 -23.97
C LYS A 53 17.20 -10.87 -24.06
N TYR A 54 16.39 -11.07 -23.02
CA TYR A 54 15.07 -10.44 -22.84
C TYR A 54 13.98 -10.91 -23.82
N THR A 55 14.14 -12.07 -24.47
CA THR A 55 13.20 -12.55 -25.51
C THR A 55 12.18 -13.58 -25.02
N ILE A 56 12.43 -14.22 -23.87
CA ILE A 56 11.55 -15.26 -23.31
C ILE A 56 10.92 -14.73 -22.02
N ASP A 57 9.61 -14.52 -22.03
CA ASP A 57 8.86 -14.06 -20.87
C ASP A 57 9.01 -14.99 -19.64
N PRO A 58 9.13 -14.42 -18.42
CA PRO A 58 9.13 -15.18 -17.17
C PRO A 58 7.87 -16.01 -16.94
N GLU A 59 8.05 -17.25 -16.47
CA GLU A 59 6.95 -18.11 -16.05
C GLU A 59 6.87 -18.20 -14.51
N PHE A 60 6.09 -17.31 -13.91
CA PHE A 60 6.01 -17.21 -12.46
C PHE A 60 5.12 -18.28 -11.81
N LYS A 61 5.61 -18.84 -10.68
CA LYS A 61 4.89 -19.80 -9.83
C LYS A 61 4.46 -19.13 -8.53
N TYR A 62 3.22 -19.38 -8.10
CA TYR A 62 2.64 -18.71 -6.94
C TYR A 62 2.35 -19.68 -5.78
N PRO A 63 2.33 -19.18 -4.52
CA PRO A 63 1.86 -19.94 -3.36
C PRO A 63 0.45 -20.51 -3.55
N LYS A 64 0.20 -21.68 -2.97
CA LYS A 64 -1.14 -22.27 -2.91
C LYS A 64 -2.01 -21.51 -1.90
N LEU A 65 -3.30 -21.40 -2.21
CA LEU A 65 -4.30 -20.82 -1.31
C LEU A 65 -4.45 -21.67 -0.05
N LYS A 66 -4.60 -21.00 1.09
CA LYS A 66 -4.78 -21.64 2.41
C LYS A 66 -6.22 -21.55 2.91
N PHE A 67 -7.16 -21.16 2.06
CA PHE A 67 -8.57 -21.01 2.37
C PHE A 67 -9.43 -21.35 1.15
N ASP A 68 -10.72 -21.56 1.39
CA ASP A 68 -11.74 -21.80 0.36
C ASP A 68 -12.40 -20.45 -0.04
N PRO A 69 -12.15 -19.95 -1.27
CA PRO A 69 -12.70 -18.67 -1.74
C PRO A 69 -14.24 -18.67 -1.80
N TYR A 70 -14.85 -19.75 -2.29
CA TYR A 70 -16.30 -19.86 -2.43
C TYR A 70 -16.99 -19.82 -1.07
N LYS A 71 -16.43 -20.53 -0.08
CA LYS A 71 -16.92 -20.47 1.31
C LYS A 71 -16.83 -19.06 1.88
N LEU A 72 -15.75 -18.32 1.63
CA LEU A 72 -15.63 -16.93 2.09
C LEU A 72 -16.67 -16.02 1.44
N HIS A 73 -16.91 -16.15 0.12
CA HIS A 73 -17.97 -15.40 -0.56
C HIS A 73 -19.32 -15.61 0.11
N ARG A 74 -19.72 -16.86 0.34
CA ARG A 74 -20.98 -17.16 1.01
C ARG A 74 -21.08 -16.51 2.40
N LEU A 75 -19.99 -16.53 3.17
CA LEU A 75 -19.95 -15.93 4.51
C LEU A 75 -20.02 -14.40 4.48
N PHE A 76 -19.43 -13.75 3.47
CA PHE A 76 -19.56 -12.31 3.28
C PHE A 76 -20.99 -11.92 2.91
N PHE A 77 -21.61 -12.63 1.97
CA PHE A 77 -22.97 -12.29 1.51
C PHE A 77 -24.08 -12.77 2.46
N SER A 78 -23.78 -13.57 3.48
CA SER A 78 -24.74 -13.96 4.51
C SER A 78 -24.85 -12.95 5.68
N GLN A 79 -24.07 -11.86 5.66
CA GLN A 79 -24.17 -10.84 6.71
C GLN A 79 -25.52 -10.10 6.60
N ARG A 80 -26.28 -10.05 7.71
CA ARG A 80 -27.63 -9.48 7.78
C ARG A 80 -27.60 -7.95 7.91
N LEU A 81 -27.13 -7.26 6.88
CA LEU A 81 -26.97 -5.80 6.88
C LEU A 81 -28.28 -5.03 7.12
N GLU A 82 -29.42 -5.63 6.80
CA GLU A 82 -30.76 -5.08 7.07
C GLU A 82 -31.00 -4.76 8.55
N ARG A 83 -30.26 -5.40 9.47
CA ARG A 83 -30.33 -5.15 10.92
C ARG A 83 -29.63 -3.85 11.33
N ILE A 84 -28.76 -3.28 10.50
CA ILE A 84 -28.15 -1.97 10.76
C ILE A 84 -29.20 -0.91 10.43
N SER A 85 -29.79 -0.25 11.44
CA SER A 85 -30.85 0.74 11.26
C SER A 85 -30.44 1.96 10.44
N ASP A 86 -29.21 2.45 10.64
CA ASP A 86 -28.69 3.60 9.91
C ASP A 86 -28.31 3.24 8.46
N GLU A 87 -28.97 3.88 7.50
CA GLU A 87 -28.78 3.59 6.07
C GLU A 87 -27.36 3.94 5.56
N ARG A 88 -26.74 4.99 6.09
CA ARG A 88 -25.39 5.42 5.69
C ARG A 88 -24.36 4.39 6.14
N ILE A 89 -24.48 3.92 7.38
CA ILE A 89 -23.62 2.86 7.92
C ILE A 89 -23.89 1.54 7.20
N ARG A 90 -25.16 1.19 6.95
CA ARG A 90 -25.52 -0.02 6.19
C ARG A 90 -24.86 -0.03 4.81
N LYS A 91 -24.91 1.09 4.08
CA LYS A 91 -24.27 1.24 2.78
C LYS A 91 -22.74 1.09 2.86
N LEU A 92 -22.10 1.70 3.86
CA LEU A 92 -20.66 1.53 4.10
C LEU A 92 -20.29 0.05 4.24
N TYR A 93 -21.01 -0.71 5.05
CA TYR A 93 -20.74 -2.13 5.26
C TYR A 93 -21.02 -2.99 4.01
N GLN A 94 -22.02 -2.61 3.22
CA GLN A 94 -22.27 -3.23 1.93
C GLN A 94 -21.07 -3.06 0.98
N GLU A 95 -20.51 -1.85 0.90
CA GLU A 95 -19.32 -1.57 0.10
C GLU A 95 -18.07 -2.31 0.60
N VAL A 96 -17.90 -2.41 1.92
CA VAL A 96 -16.84 -3.22 2.57
C VAL A 96 -16.95 -4.69 2.14
N ILE A 97 -18.16 -5.27 2.19
CA ILE A 97 -18.41 -6.66 1.76
C ILE A 97 -18.07 -6.85 0.28
N TYR A 98 -18.53 -5.96 -0.60
CA TYR A 98 -18.20 -6.04 -2.03
C TYR A 98 -16.69 -5.93 -2.28
N TYR A 99 -16.01 -5.04 -1.57
CA TYR A 99 -14.58 -4.84 -1.68
C TYR A 99 -13.79 -6.11 -1.31
N TYR A 100 -14.04 -6.69 -0.13
CA TYR A 100 -13.35 -7.90 0.28
C TYR A 100 -13.72 -9.13 -0.55
N SER A 101 -14.97 -9.23 -0.99
CA SER A 101 -15.36 -10.24 -1.98
C SER A 101 -14.52 -10.11 -3.26
N ASN A 102 -14.36 -8.90 -3.82
CA ASN A 102 -13.52 -8.69 -5.00
C ASN A 102 -12.05 -9.02 -4.74
N MET A 103 -11.54 -8.74 -3.54
CA MET A 103 -10.18 -9.16 -3.14
C MET A 103 -10.04 -10.68 -3.10
N VAL A 104 -11.04 -11.42 -2.61
CA VAL A 104 -11.04 -12.89 -2.63
C VAL A 104 -10.97 -13.43 -4.06
N GLN A 105 -11.77 -12.88 -4.99
CA GLN A 105 -11.71 -13.26 -6.41
C GLN A 105 -10.34 -12.95 -7.02
N CYS A 106 -9.76 -11.81 -6.67
CA CYS A 106 -8.42 -11.43 -7.10
C CYS A 106 -7.38 -12.45 -6.62
N ILE A 107 -7.42 -12.83 -5.33
CA ILE A 107 -6.51 -13.86 -4.78
C ILE A 107 -6.72 -15.24 -5.43
N GLU A 108 -7.97 -15.65 -5.63
CA GLU A 108 -8.33 -16.94 -6.23
C GLU A 108 -7.76 -17.11 -7.64
N THR A 109 -7.67 -16.01 -8.37
CA THR A 109 -7.31 -15.99 -9.79
C THR A 109 -5.82 -15.75 -10.05
N ILE A 110 -5.00 -15.53 -9.01
CA ILE A 110 -3.54 -15.36 -9.13
C ILE A 110 -2.92 -16.47 -9.99
N GLY A 111 -2.16 -16.07 -11.02
CA GLY A 111 -1.48 -17.00 -11.93
C GLY A 111 -2.41 -17.64 -12.97
N ARG A 112 -3.70 -17.27 -13.02
CA ARG A 112 -4.67 -17.76 -14.03
C ARG A 112 -4.89 -16.75 -15.16
N GLY A 113 -3.81 -16.10 -15.60
CA GLY A 113 -3.80 -15.17 -16.74
C GLY A 113 -4.81 -14.03 -16.62
N LYS A 114 -5.64 -13.85 -17.66
CA LYS A 114 -6.59 -12.71 -17.80
C LYS A 114 -7.58 -12.57 -16.64
N ASN A 115 -7.94 -13.65 -15.97
CA ASN A 115 -8.88 -13.60 -14.83
C ASN A 115 -8.32 -12.77 -13.68
N PHE A 116 -7.04 -12.94 -13.34
CA PHE A 116 -6.38 -12.11 -12.33
C PHE A 116 -6.35 -10.65 -12.77
N TYR A 117 -5.96 -10.40 -14.02
CA TYR A 117 -5.85 -9.06 -14.57
C TYR A 117 -7.16 -8.27 -14.42
N TYR A 118 -8.30 -8.83 -14.84
CA TYR A 118 -9.60 -8.12 -14.71
C TYR A 118 -10.02 -7.91 -13.25
N ASN A 119 -9.77 -8.88 -12.38
CA ASN A 119 -10.04 -8.72 -10.95
C ASN A 119 -9.12 -7.68 -10.31
N SER A 120 -7.86 -7.63 -10.72
CA SER A 120 -6.90 -6.61 -10.30
C SER A 120 -7.36 -5.22 -10.74
N LEU A 121 -7.79 -5.06 -11.98
CA LEU A 121 -8.35 -3.80 -12.48
C LEU A 121 -9.60 -3.37 -11.72
N ARG A 122 -10.47 -4.30 -11.32
CA ARG A 122 -11.66 -3.97 -10.52
C ARG A 122 -11.30 -3.42 -9.14
N VAL A 123 -10.22 -3.91 -8.52
CA VAL A 123 -9.79 -3.50 -7.18
C VAL A 123 -8.90 -2.26 -7.24
N TYR A 124 -7.96 -2.20 -8.18
CA TYR A 124 -6.90 -1.20 -8.23
C TYR A 124 -7.00 -0.23 -9.40
N GLY A 125 -7.97 -0.39 -10.31
CA GLY A 125 -8.19 0.48 -11.47
C GLY A 125 -7.04 0.50 -12.49
N THR A 126 -7.18 1.40 -13.47
CA THR A 126 -6.18 1.65 -14.52
C THR A 126 -5.50 3.00 -14.31
N PRO A 127 -4.27 3.20 -14.80
CA PRO A 127 -3.69 4.53 -14.87
C PRO A 127 -4.52 5.38 -15.84
N THR A 128 -4.75 6.64 -15.48
CA THR A 128 -5.38 7.61 -16.38
C THR A 128 -4.33 8.25 -17.28
N GLU A 129 -4.76 8.91 -18.36
CA GLU A 129 -3.84 9.67 -19.21
C GLU A 129 -3.08 10.74 -18.41
N LYS A 130 -3.74 11.39 -17.44
CA LYS A 130 -3.10 12.35 -16.52
C LYS A 130 -2.00 11.71 -15.70
N ASP A 131 -2.21 10.48 -15.20
CA ASP A 131 -1.19 9.76 -14.44
C ASP A 131 0.04 9.46 -15.31
N VAL A 132 -0.17 9.05 -16.56
CA VAL A 132 0.90 8.78 -17.54
C VAL A 132 1.65 10.07 -17.90
N GLN A 133 0.94 11.17 -18.12
CA GLN A 133 1.56 12.48 -18.38
C GLN A 133 2.41 12.95 -17.19
N ASN A 134 1.91 12.80 -15.96
CA ASN A 134 2.66 13.13 -14.74
C ASN A 134 3.90 12.24 -14.58
N ALA A 135 3.79 10.95 -14.84
CA ALA A 135 4.93 10.03 -14.83
C ALA A 135 5.99 10.43 -15.86
N ARG A 136 5.58 10.70 -17.11
CA ARG A 136 6.50 11.20 -18.15
C ARG A 136 7.15 12.50 -17.72
N PHE A 137 6.40 13.47 -17.22
CA PHE A 137 6.94 14.75 -16.72
C PHE A 137 8.06 14.55 -15.71
N ILE A 138 7.88 13.69 -14.70
CA ILE A 138 8.92 13.35 -13.71
C ILE A 138 10.17 12.78 -14.37
N LEU A 139 10.00 11.92 -15.38
CA LEU A 139 11.11 11.26 -16.07
C LEU A 139 11.92 12.18 -16.99
N HIS A 140 11.45 13.40 -17.30
CA HIS A 140 12.22 14.37 -18.09
C HIS A 140 13.33 15.06 -17.30
N PHE A 141 13.30 15.01 -15.97
CA PHE A 141 14.33 15.63 -15.14
C PHE A 141 15.63 14.81 -15.22
N GLY A 142 16.79 15.47 -15.11
CA GLY A 142 18.09 14.80 -15.01
C GLY A 142 18.21 13.94 -13.76
N ASP A 143 19.15 13.00 -13.72
CA ASP A 143 19.46 12.25 -12.50
C ASP A 143 20.24 13.13 -11.50
N GLU A 144 20.01 12.89 -10.22
CA GLU A 144 20.78 13.53 -9.15
C GLU A 144 22.08 12.77 -8.90
N PRO A 145 23.18 13.45 -8.56
CA PRO A 145 24.43 12.79 -8.20
C PRO A 145 24.20 11.87 -6.99
N MET A 146 24.84 10.69 -7.02
CA MET A 146 24.79 9.77 -5.89
C MET A 146 25.54 10.39 -4.70
N THR A 147 24.90 10.37 -3.54
CA THR A 147 25.50 10.77 -2.27
C THR A 147 25.91 9.53 -1.46
N SER A 148 26.79 9.70 -0.48
CA SER A 148 27.20 8.62 0.44
C SER A 148 26.00 7.97 1.15
N ASP A 149 24.95 8.75 1.42
CA ASP A 149 23.72 8.27 2.07
C ASP A 149 22.92 7.28 1.19
N MET A 150 23.26 7.16 -0.10
CA MET A 150 22.67 6.22 -1.07
C MET A 150 23.45 4.91 -1.17
N GLU A 151 24.63 4.81 -0.57
CA GLU A 151 25.44 3.59 -0.58
C GLU A 151 24.83 2.53 0.34
N LYS A 152 24.65 1.31 -0.19
CA LYS A 152 24.05 0.19 0.54
C LYS A 152 25.09 -0.51 1.40
N VAL A 153 25.34 0.03 2.59
CA VAL A 153 26.36 -0.48 3.53
C VAL A 153 25.77 -1.21 4.73
N PHE A 154 24.53 -0.93 5.12
CA PHE A 154 23.90 -1.51 6.32
C PHE A 154 23.30 -2.88 6.04
N SER A 155 23.58 -3.84 6.91
CA SER A 155 22.98 -5.17 6.91
C SER A 155 21.52 -5.15 7.38
N ALA A 156 20.83 -6.28 7.22
CA ALA A 156 19.46 -6.43 7.70
C ALA A 156 19.34 -6.34 9.25
N GLU A 157 20.39 -6.70 9.99
CA GLU A 157 20.41 -6.58 11.45
C GLU A 157 20.66 -5.15 11.92
N GLU A 158 21.51 -4.40 11.22
CA GLU A 158 21.66 -2.96 11.48
C GLU A 158 20.38 -2.20 11.13
N ALA A 159 19.68 -2.61 10.07
CA ALA A 159 18.35 -2.09 9.75
C ALA A 159 17.35 -2.37 10.88
N ARG A 160 17.35 -3.60 11.46
CA ARG A 160 16.52 -3.95 12.62
C ARG A 160 16.79 -3.00 13.79
N ALA A 161 18.06 -2.80 14.16
CA ALA A 161 18.45 -1.90 15.24
C ALA A 161 18.00 -0.45 14.98
N TYR A 162 18.13 0.03 13.74
CA TYR A 162 17.64 1.36 13.35
C TYR A 162 16.12 1.49 13.53
N PHE A 163 15.34 0.50 13.09
CA PHE A 163 13.88 0.53 13.23
C PHE A 163 13.41 0.39 14.69
N GLU A 164 14.10 -0.41 15.49
CA GLU A 164 13.86 -0.51 16.94
C GLU A 164 14.16 0.80 17.68
N ASP A 165 15.13 1.58 17.20
CA ASP A 165 15.37 2.92 17.74
C ASP A 165 14.31 3.92 17.28
N PHE A 166 14.02 3.94 15.97
CA PHE A 166 13.03 4.85 15.38
C PHE A 166 11.65 4.70 16.00
N VAL A 167 11.22 3.48 16.36
CA VAL A 167 9.88 3.27 16.92
C VAL A 167 9.72 3.78 18.35
N LYS A 168 10.79 4.06 19.10
CA LYS A 168 10.72 4.53 20.50
C LYS A 168 9.98 5.85 20.66
N GLN A 169 9.85 6.64 19.59
CA GLN A 169 9.05 7.86 19.59
C GLN A 169 7.53 7.59 19.59
N TYR A 170 7.11 6.33 19.35
CA TYR A 170 5.71 5.93 19.32
C TYR A 170 5.35 5.07 20.54
N GLU A 171 4.11 5.21 21.01
CA GLU A 171 3.56 4.42 22.13
C GLU A 171 2.90 3.11 21.66
N PHE A 172 3.54 2.40 20.73
CA PHE A 172 3.11 1.07 20.29
C PHE A 172 4.31 0.13 20.07
N PRO A 173 4.13 -1.20 20.23
CA PRO A 173 5.23 -2.13 20.08
C PRO A 173 5.61 -2.35 18.61
N LEU A 174 6.87 -2.69 18.37
CA LEU A 174 7.36 -3.11 17.06
C LEU A 174 7.74 -4.59 17.09
N ASN A 175 7.10 -5.39 16.24
CA ASN A 175 7.50 -6.77 15.99
C ASN A 175 8.24 -6.85 14.66
N ILE A 176 9.50 -7.28 14.66
CA ILE A 176 10.30 -7.41 13.43
C ILE A 176 10.46 -8.89 13.07
N LYS A 177 10.25 -9.23 11.79
CA LYS A 177 10.49 -10.57 11.26
C LYS A 177 11.29 -10.50 9.98
N PHE A 178 12.22 -11.43 9.80
CA PHE A 178 12.97 -11.53 8.55
C PHE A 178 12.29 -12.48 7.54
N SER A 179 12.19 -12.05 6.28
CA SER A 179 11.55 -12.82 5.20
C SER A 179 12.40 -12.87 3.93
N THR A 180 12.32 -13.98 3.20
CA THR A 180 12.87 -14.12 1.84
C THR A 180 11.81 -13.89 0.76
N ASN A 181 10.53 -13.87 1.13
CA ASN A 181 9.40 -13.96 0.21
C ASN A 181 8.64 -12.64 0.08
N ILE A 182 9.37 -11.52 0.13
CA ILE A 182 8.84 -10.17 -0.09
C ILE A 182 9.57 -9.50 -1.26
N ALA A 183 8.80 -8.80 -2.10
CA ALA A 183 9.34 -8.09 -3.26
C ALA A 183 10.04 -6.77 -2.89
N ALA A 184 9.62 -6.13 -1.80
CA ALA A 184 10.24 -4.93 -1.25
C ALA A 184 11.31 -5.29 -0.21
N GLU A 185 12.19 -4.34 0.11
CA GLU A 185 13.23 -4.49 1.13
C GLU A 185 12.65 -4.54 2.55
N ALA A 186 11.55 -3.85 2.81
CA ALA A 186 10.73 -4.03 4.00
C ALA A 186 9.25 -3.81 3.68
N MET A 187 8.35 -4.33 4.54
CA MET A 187 6.91 -4.06 4.47
C MET A 187 6.21 -4.38 5.78
N VAL A 188 5.14 -3.65 6.12
CA VAL A 188 4.23 -4.02 7.22
C VAL A 188 3.28 -5.15 6.81
N SER A 189 3.17 -6.17 7.66
CA SER A 189 2.05 -7.11 7.65
C SER A 189 1.02 -6.70 8.70
N ASN A 190 -0.16 -6.28 8.23
CA ASN A 190 -1.25 -5.85 9.11
C ASN A 190 -1.77 -7.01 9.97
N SER A 191 -1.82 -8.22 9.42
CA SER A 191 -2.38 -9.40 10.09
C SER A 191 -1.57 -9.80 11.32
N SER A 192 -0.24 -9.67 11.25
CA SER A 192 0.66 -9.95 12.38
C SER A 192 1.24 -8.73 13.07
N GLN A 193 0.83 -7.51 12.67
CA GLN A 193 1.32 -6.23 13.21
C GLN A 193 2.86 -6.20 13.24
N SER A 194 3.50 -6.68 12.17
CA SER A 194 4.95 -6.87 12.12
C SER A 194 5.56 -6.13 10.94
N LEU A 195 6.75 -5.57 11.14
CA LEU A 195 7.63 -5.11 10.07
C LEU A 195 8.43 -6.32 9.55
N LEU A 196 8.22 -6.66 8.28
CA LEU A 196 8.99 -7.69 7.59
C LEU A 196 10.22 -7.04 6.95
N ILE A 197 11.42 -7.56 7.25
CA ILE A 197 12.69 -7.11 6.64
C ILE A 197 13.20 -8.20 5.70
N LYS A 198 13.61 -7.83 4.49
CA LYS A 198 14.15 -8.78 3.50
C LYS A 198 15.51 -9.30 3.96
N LYS A 199 15.66 -10.62 4.02
CA LYS A 199 16.96 -11.27 4.30
C LYS A 199 17.98 -10.99 3.19
N ASN A 200 19.26 -11.02 3.56
CA ASN A 200 20.40 -10.92 2.64
C ASN A 200 20.37 -9.67 1.74
N THR A 201 19.74 -8.60 2.23
CA THR A 201 19.68 -7.29 1.58
C THR A 201 20.55 -6.31 2.36
N LYS A 202 21.18 -5.40 1.63
CA LYS A 202 21.83 -4.23 2.21
C LYS A 202 20.97 -2.99 2.02
N PHE A 203 21.05 -2.07 2.97
CA PHE A 203 20.30 -0.83 3.02
C PHE A 203 21.26 0.35 2.97
N SER A 204 20.83 1.45 2.37
CA SER A 204 21.49 2.75 2.52
C SER A 204 20.87 3.54 3.67
N LYS A 205 21.57 4.58 4.14
CA LYS A 205 21.05 5.48 5.18
C LYS A 205 19.73 6.13 4.76
N ASN A 206 19.66 6.61 3.51
CA ASN A 206 18.42 7.16 2.96
C ASN A 206 17.30 6.11 2.88
N GLN A 207 17.60 4.86 2.53
CA GLN A 207 16.58 3.79 2.51
C GLN A 207 16.05 3.48 3.91
N LEU A 208 16.91 3.44 4.94
CA LEU A 208 16.48 3.26 6.32
C LEU A 208 15.51 4.37 6.75
N LEU A 209 15.85 5.63 6.48
CA LEU A 209 14.99 6.77 6.78
C LEU A 209 13.67 6.73 5.98
N THR A 210 13.73 6.37 4.70
CA THR A 210 12.55 6.22 3.82
C THR A 210 11.60 5.18 4.39
N LEU A 211 12.12 3.97 4.69
CA LEU A 211 11.31 2.86 5.21
C LEU A 211 10.78 3.13 6.62
N ALA A 212 11.53 3.83 7.47
CA ALA A 212 11.05 4.19 8.79
C ALA A 212 9.85 5.14 8.73
N ASN A 213 9.94 6.20 7.92
CA ASN A 213 8.82 7.11 7.70
C ASN A 213 7.62 6.41 7.03
N HIS A 214 7.88 5.60 5.99
CA HIS A 214 6.84 4.92 5.21
C HIS A 214 6.13 3.79 6.00
N GLU A 215 6.90 2.82 6.50
CA GLU A 215 6.37 1.60 7.11
C GLU A 215 5.98 1.84 8.57
N ILE A 216 6.81 2.52 9.36
CA ILE A 216 6.53 2.76 10.78
C ILE A 216 5.66 4.02 10.93
N GLY A 217 6.11 5.14 10.35
CA GLY A 217 5.48 6.46 10.50
C GLY A 217 4.11 6.60 9.83
N VAL A 218 3.71 5.67 8.95
CA VAL A 218 2.36 5.65 8.36
C VAL A 218 1.71 4.29 8.50
N HIS A 219 2.31 3.21 7.99
CA HIS A 219 1.59 1.92 7.96
C HIS A 219 1.36 1.32 9.35
N LEU A 220 2.32 1.39 10.28
CA LEU A 220 2.09 0.96 11.67
C LEU A 220 1.23 1.96 12.44
N VAL A 221 1.45 3.27 12.28
CA VAL A 221 0.60 4.32 12.89
C VAL A 221 -0.89 4.08 12.58
N THR A 222 -1.23 3.93 11.30
CA THR A 222 -2.61 3.64 10.86
C THR A 222 -3.11 2.28 11.32
N THR A 223 -2.22 1.27 11.44
CA THR A 223 -2.59 -0.04 11.99
C THR A 223 -3.01 0.08 13.46
N TYR A 224 -2.19 0.73 14.29
CA TYR A 224 -2.48 0.88 15.72
C TYR A 224 -3.63 1.84 16.00
N ASN A 225 -3.76 2.93 15.25
CA ASN A 225 -4.96 3.78 15.33
C ASN A 225 -6.22 2.99 14.98
N GLY A 226 -6.20 2.21 13.89
CA GLY A 226 -7.35 1.39 13.49
C GLY A 226 -7.73 0.33 14.53
N LEU A 227 -6.76 -0.25 15.24
CA LEU A 227 -7.01 -1.22 16.30
C LEU A 227 -7.67 -0.60 17.54
N GLN A 228 -7.45 0.70 17.76
CA GLN A 228 -8.02 1.47 18.86
C GLN A 228 -9.39 2.09 18.54
N GLN A 229 -9.87 1.95 17.29
CA GLN A 229 -11.22 2.37 16.92
C GLN A 229 -12.27 1.37 17.47
N PRO A 230 -13.52 1.82 17.74
CA PRO A 230 -14.60 0.95 18.19
C PRO A 230 -14.92 -0.16 17.18
N LEU A 231 -14.96 0.21 15.90
CA LEU A 231 -15.27 -0.69 14.79
C LEU A 231 -13.99 -1.23 14.14
N LYS A 232 -13.94 -2.54 13.88
CA LYS A 232 -12.82 -3.26 13.28
C LYS A 232 -12.64 -2.97 11.80
N ILE A 233 -13.65 -2.45 11.09
CA ILE A 233 -13.48 -1.97 9.70
C ILE A 233 -12.30 -0.99 9.53
N PHE A 234 -11.95 -0.20 10.56
CA PHE A 234 -10.81 0.71 10.51
C PHE A 234 -9.46 -0.01 10.51
N SER A 235 -9.31 -1.10 11.29
CA SER A 235 -8.09 -1.94 11.26
C SER A 235 -8.05 -2.86 10.05
N ASN A 236 -9.22 -3.31 9.57
CA ASN A 236 -9.33 -4.18 8.40
C ASN A 236 -8.98 -3.44 7.11
N GLY A 237 -9.55 -2.25 6.95
CA GLY A 237 -9.42 -1.42 5.78
C GLY A 237 -10.73 -1.09 5.09
N LEU A 238 -10.96 0.20 4.83
CA LEU A 238 -12.07 0.64 4.00
C LEU A 238 -11.77 0.39 2.52
N PRO A 239 -12.80 0.32 1.66
CA PRO A 239 -12.60 0.13 0.24
C PRO A 239 -11.65 1.18 -0.36
N LYS A 240 -10.79 0.74 -1.29
CA LYS A 240 -9.81 1.59 -2.00
C LYS A 240 -8.79 2.31 -1.10
N ASN A 241 -8.62 1.91 0.17
CA ASN A 241 -7.66 2.53 1.10
C ASN A 241 -6.22 2.62 0.56
N VAL A 242 -5.83 1.70 -0.33
CA VAL A 242 -4.44 1.59 -0.80
C VAL A 242 -3.95 2.89 -1.41
N GLU A 243 -4.76 3.61 -2.20
CA GLU A 243 -4.29 4.88 -2.80
C GLU A 243 -3.99 5.94 -1.74
N THR A 244 -4.88 6.08 -0.74
CA THR A 244 -4.69 7.02 0.37
C THR A 244 -3.51 6.61 1.24
N GLN A 245 -3.40 5.33 1.60
CA GLN A 245 -2.34 4.82 2.48
C GLN A 245 -0.96 4.96 1.84
N GLU A 246 -0.80 4.55 0.58
CA GLU A 246 0.48 4.71 -0.14
C GLU A 246 0.79 6.19 -0.40
N GLY A 247 -0.24 7.01 -0.66
CA GLY A 247 -0.09 8.46 -0.80
C GLY A 247 0.43 9.14 0.47
N LEU A 248 -0.14 8.80 1.63
CA LEU A 248 0.31 9.28 2.93
C LEU A 248 1.73 8.83 3.23
N ALA A 249 2.06 7.58 2.89
CA ALA A 249 3.37 7.01 3.15
C ALA A 249 4.47 7.66 2.29
N VAL A 250 4.23 7.90 1.00
CA VAL A 250 5.19 8.64 0.16
C VAL A 250 5.23 10.14 0.54
N PHE A 251 4.10 10.71 0.96
CA PHE A 251 4.11 12.07 1.51
C PHE A 251 4.91 12.16 2.81
N SER A 252 4.91 11.11 3.65
CA SER A 252 5.76 10.98 4.83
C SER A 252 7.25 10.87 4.46
N GLU A 253 7.58 10.13 3.38
CA GLU A 253 8.94 10.16 2.82
C GLU A 253 9.36 11.60 2.45
N TYR A 254 8.46 12.36 1.83
CA TYR A 254 8.70 13.76 1.47
C TYR A 254 8.86 14.65 2.70
N MET A 255 7.89 14.69 3.61
CA MET A 255 7.96 15.58 4.78
C MET A 255 9.14 15.22 5.69
N GLY A 256 9.42 13.92 5.87
CA GLY A 256 10.55 13.42 6.66
C GLY A 256 11.93 13.56 6.02
N GLY A 257 12.06 14.23 4.86
CA GLY A 257 13.37 14.48 4.24
C GLY A 257 13.99 13.28 3.51
N ALA A 258 13.23 12.22 3.29
CA ALA A 258 13.74 10.95 2.73
C ALA A 258 13.47 10.80 1.22
N LEU A 259 12.41 11.41 0.70
CA LEU A 259 12.04 11.32 -0.72
C LEU A 259 13.14 11.94 -1.60
N THR A 260 13.61 11.18 -2.58
CA THR A 260 14.61 11.59 -3.57
C THR A 260 14.02 11.65 -4.97
N LEU A 261 14.70 12.32 -5.92
CA LEU A 261 14.25 12.30 -7.31
C LEU A 261 14.32 10.88 -7.90
N LYS A 262 15.34 10.10 -7.52
CA LYS A 262 15.45 8.68 -7.90
C LYS A 262 14.20 7.88 -7.47
N ARG A 263 13.76 8.07 -6.22
CA ARG A 263 12.54 7.43 -5.70
C ARG A 263 11.30 7.88 -6.45
N LEU A 264 11.15 9.17 -6.72
CA LEU A 264 10.00 9.69 -7.47
C LEU A 264 9.97 9.16 -8.92
N LYS A 265 11.12 9.05 -9.58
CA LYS A 265 11.27 8.41 -10.90
C LYS A 265 10.90 6.92 -10.87
N GLU A 266 11.27 6.18 -9.81
CA GLU A 266 10.84 4.79 -9.63
C GLU A 266 9.30 4.66 -9.62
N LEU A 267 8.61 5.58 -8.91
CA LEU A 267 7.14 5.61 -8.90
C LEU A 267 6.57 5.97 -10.28
N ALA A 268 7.22 6.86 -11.03
CA ALA A 268 6.84 7.17 -12.41
C ALA A 268 6.98 5.96 -13.34
N TYR A 269 8.09 5.22 -13.26
CA TYR A 269 8.27 3.98 -14.01
C TYR A 269 7.22 2.92 -13.68
N ARG A 270 6.80 2.80 -12.41
CA ARG A 270 5.71 1.91 -12.00
C ARG A 270 4.37 2.28 -12.64
N VAL A 271 4.10 3.58 -12.83
CA VAL A 271 2.92 4.04 -13.58
C VAL A 271 3.02 3.64 -15.06
N LEU A 272 4.18 3.84 -15.70
CA LEU A 272 4.39 3.43 -17.09
C LEU A 272 4.31 1.91 -17.29
N ALA A 273 4.81 1.13 -16.32
CA ALA A 273 4.70 -0.32 -16.34
C ALA A 273 3.23 -0.76 -16.31
N ALA A 274 2.43 -0.19 -15.39
CA ALA A 274 0.99 -0.45 -15.32
C ALA A 274 0.25 0.01 -16.59
N ASP A 275 0.63 1.14 -17.19
CA ASP A 275 0.06 1.63 -18.44
C ASP A 275 0.38 0.71 -19.64
N SER A 276 1.63 0.24 -19.75
CA SER A 276 2.00 -0.70 -20.80
C SER A 276 1.26 -2.04 -20.67
N LEU A 277 1.12 -2.55 -19.44
CA LEU A 277 0.37 -3.77 -19.13
C LEU A 277 -1.09 -3.65 -19.62
N ILE A 278 -1.78 -2.53 -19.34
CA ILE A 278 -3.17 -2.36 -19.78
C ILE A 278 -3.32 -2.19 -21.30
N LYS A 279 -2.23 -1.81 -21.98
CA LYS A 279 -2.15 -1.76 -23.45
C LYS A 279 -1.81 -3.11 -24.07
N GLY A 280 -1.69 -4.17 -23.26
CA GLY A 280 -1.46 -5.53 -23.72
C GLY A 280 0.01 -5.89 -23.96
N TYR A 281 0.94 -5.12 -23.41
CA TYR A 281 2.37 -5.40 -23.52
C TYR A 281 2.68 -6.73 -22.80
N SER A 282 3.57 -7.53 -23.38
CA SER A 282 4.16 -8.69 -22.70
C SER A 282 5.14 -8.25 -21.60
N PHE A 283 5.71 -9.21 -20.86
CA PHE A 283 6.74 -8.86 -19.87
C PHE A 283 7.95 -8.25 -20.57
N ALA A 284 8.42 -8.89 -21.65
CA ALA A 284 9.54 -8.40 -22.46
C ALA A 284 9.26 -7.00 -23.04
N ASP A 285 8.06 -6.72 -23.54
CA ASP A 285 7.73 -5.39 -24.11
C ASP A 285 7.74 -4.29 -23.04
N THR A 286 7.17 -4.55 -21.86
CA THR A 286 7.22 -3.60 -20.74
C THR A 286 8.67 -3.38 -20.28
N PHE A 287 9.46 -4.44 -20.24
CA PHE A 287 10.87 -4.35 -19.91
C PHE A 287 11.65 -3.52 -20.94
N ASP A 288 11.42 -3.72 -22.24
CA ASP A 288 12.05 -2.95 -23.30
C ASP A 288 11.65 -1.47 -23.25
N LEU A 289 10.38 -1.16 -22.96
CA LEU A 289 9.96 0.22 -22.71
C LEU A 289 10.84 0.87 -21.62
N ILE A 290 11.00 0.21 -20.47
CA ILE A 290 11.69 0.80 -19.31
C ILE A 290 13.23 0.78 -19.48
N HIS A 291 13.81 -0.34 -19.89
CA HIS A 291 15.25 -0.50 -20.05
C HIS A 291 15.75 -0.01 -21.42
N GLY A 292 15.09 -0.42 -22.49
CA GLY A 292 15.46 -0.11 -23.87
C GLY A 292 15.21 1.35 -24.22
N GLN A 293 14.03 1.90 -23.90
CA GLN A 293 13.67 3.27 -24.30
C GLN A 293 14.06 4.29 -23.22
N TYR A 294 13.65 4.07 -21.96
CA TYR A 294 13.97 4.98 -20.86
C TYR A 294 15.34 4.78 -20.21
N LYS A 295 16.12 3.79 -20.66
CA LYS A 295 17.53 3.57 -20.24
C LYS A 295 17.72 3.30 -18.74
N LEU A 296 16.68 2.88 -18.02
CA LEU A 296 16.84 2.41 -16.65
C LEU A 296 17.70 1.15 -16.65
N ASN A 297 18.55 0.95 -15.64
CA ASN A 297 19.38 -0.26 -15.57
C ASN A 297 18.51 -1.53 -15.53
N ARG A 298 19.04 -2.63 -16.08
CA ARG A 298 18.27 -3.88 -16.31
C ARG A 298 17.69 -4.48 -15.03
N ASP A 299 18.37 -4.34 -13.89
CA ASP A 299 17.95 -4.97 -12.64
C ASP A 299 16.75 -4.24 -12.03
N ASP A 300 16.78 -2.91 -12.05
CA ASP A 300 15.64 -2.07 -11.64
C ASP A 300 14.48 -2.20 -12.63
N ALA A 301 14.76 -2.20 -13.93
CA ALA A 301 13.73 -2.38 -14.97
C ALA A 301 13.01 -3.73 -14.85
N PHE A 302 13.75 -4.81 -14.60
CA PHE A 302 13.17 -6.13 -14.34
C PHE A 302 12.29 -6.10 -13.09
N SER A 303 12.76 -5.48 -12.01
CA SER A 303 12.04 -5.40 -10.74
C SER A 303 10.72 -4.64 -10.88
N ILE A 304 10.71 -3.53 -11.61
CA ILE A 304 9.49 -2.75 -11.90
C ILE A 304 8.53 -3.53 -12.79
N THR A 305 9.05 -4.17 -13.85
CA THR A 305 8.26 -5.01 -14.76
C THR A 305 7.61 -6.19 -14.03
N LEU A 306 8.38 -6.90 -13.19
CA LEU A 306 7.88 -7.96 -12.30
C LEU A 306 6.72 -7.50 -11.44
N ARG A 307 6.82 -6.31 -10.83
CA ARG A 307 5.77 -5.80 -9.95
C ARG A 307 4.45 -5.54 -10.68
N ALA A 308 4.52 -5.10 -11.95
CA ALA A 308 3.36 -4.91 -12.80
C ALA A 308 2.81 -6.23 -13.37
N HIS A 309 3.67 -7.19 -13.75
CA HIS A 309 3.24 -8.41 -14.44
C HIS A 309 2.93 -9.60 -13.52
N ARG A 310 3.35 -9.57 -12.25
CA ARG A 310 3.04 -10.65 -11.30
C ARG A 310 1.52 -10.82 -11.10
N GLY A 311 1.13 -12.03 -10.75
CA GLY A 311 -0.26 -12.48 -10.64
C GLY A 311 -0.95 -12.69 -11.99
N GLY A 312 -0.39 -12.19 -13.10
CA GLY A 312 -1.04 -12.09 -14.41
C GLY A 312 -1.39 -10.65 -14.80
N GLY A 313 -0.96 -9.65 -14.01
CA GLY A 313 -1.20 -8.22 -14.27
C GLY A 313 -1.73 -7.49 -13.04
N PHE A 314 -0.87 -6.74 -12.35
CA PHE A 314 -1.12 -6.10 -11.06
C PHE A 314 -0.89 -4.59 -11.11
N THR A 315 -1.99 -3.82 -11.21
CA THR A 315 -1.93 -2.37 -11.36
C THR A 315 -1.85 -1.59 -10.04
N LYS A 316 -1.67 -2.24 -8.89
CA LYS A 316 -1.60 -1.54 -7.58
C LYS A 316 -0.59 -0.39 -7.57
N ASP A 317 0.58 -0.60 -8.18
CA ASP A 317 1.72 0.28 -8.00
C ASP A 317 1.57 1.67 -8.65
N ARG A 318 0.61 1.87 -9.56
CA ARG A 318 0.27 3.24 -10.02
C ARG A 318 -0.32 4.12 -8.92
N LEU A 319 -0.89 3.51 -7.87
CA LEU A 319 -1.58 4.22 -6.80
C LEU A 319 -0.63 5.03 -5.91
N TYR A 320 0.67 4.74 -5.91
CA TYR A 320 1.65 5.51 -5.15
C TYR A 320 1.73 6.96 -5.62
N LEU A 321 1.91 7.16 -6.93
CA LEU A 321 2.05 8.51 -7.50
C LEU A 321 0.72 9.27 -7.49
N SER A 322 -0.39 8.58 -7.83
CA SER A 322 -1.72 9.22 -7.81
C SER A 322 -2.15 9.57 -6.38
N GLY A 323 -1.85 8.70 -5.41
CA GLY A 323 -2.04 8.93 -3.98
C GLY A 323 -1.20 10.11 -3.47
N LEU A 324 0.10 10.12 -3.76
CA LEU A 324 0.99 11.24 -3.38
C LEU A 324 0.45 12.57 -3.89
N ARG A 325 0.03 12.64 -5.17
CA ARG A 325 -0.57 13.86 -5.73
C ARG A 325 -1.80 14.31 -4.94
N LYS A 326 -2.72 13.40 -4.61
CA LYS A 326 -3.95 13.73 -3.86
C LYS A 326 -3.64 14.24 -2.46
N ILE A 327 -2.74 13.57 -1.74
CA ILE A 327 -2.33 13.96 -0.39
C ILE A 327 -1.54 15.28 -0.41
N TYR A 328 -0.66 15.49 -1.38
CA TYR A 328 0.07 16.74 -1.54
C TYR A 328 -0.86 17.93 -1.82
N LYS A 329 -1.87 17.75 -2.70
CA LYS A 329 -2.90 18.78 -2.94
C LYS A 329 -3.70 19.12 -1.68
N ARG A 330 -3.96 18.12 -0.82
CA ARG A 330 -4.60 18.33 0.49
C ARG A 330 -3.68 19.14 1.43
N TYR A 331 -2.41 18.77 1.50
CA TYR A 331 -1.39 19.49 2.28
C TYR A 331 -1.27 20.96 1.84
N GLN A 332 -1.26 21.25 0.54
CA GLN A 332 -1.23 22.63 0.02
C GLN A 332 -2.45 23.48 0.41
N LYS A 333 -3.58 22.84 0.73
CA LYS A 333 -4.79 23.52 1.22
C LYS A 333 -4.83 23.62 2.75
N GLU A 334 -3.77 23.16 3.44
CA GLU A 334 -3.68 23.14 4.90
C GLU A 334 -4.82 22.34 5.57
N GLU A 335 -5.39 21.38 4.84
CA GLU A 335 -6.42 20.47 5.36
C GLU A 335 -5.78 19.39 6.25
N SER A 336 -6.40 19.10 7.40
CA SER A 336 -5.89 18.11 8.37
C SER A 336 -5.77 16.70 7.79
N MET A 337 -4.72 15.96 8.15
CA MET A 337 -4.53 14.54 7.77
C MET A 337 -5.14 13.55 8.78
N ASP A 338 -5.62 14.03 9.92
CA ASP A 338 -5.94 13.18 11.09
C ASP A 338 -6.99 12.11 10.78
N VAL A 339 -8.03 12.47 10.03
CA VAL A 339 -9.09 11.52 9.63
C VAL A 339 -8.49 10.36 8.83
N LEU A 340 -7.52 10.65 7.96
CA LEU A 340 -6.89 9.64 7.10
C LEU A 340 -5.93 8.73 7.87
N LEU A 341 -5.57 9.11 9.10
CA LEU A 341 -4.73 8.35 10.02
C LEU A 341 -5.53 7.50 11.02
N THR A 342 -6.87 7.60 11.04
CA THR A 342 -7.77 6.85 11.96
C THR A 342 -7.71 5.33 11.78
N GLY A 343 -7.19 4.86 10.65
CA GLY A 343 -7.09 3.45 10.31
C GLY A 343 -6.59 3.27 8.88
N LYS A 344 -6.87 2.11 8.30
CA LYS A 344 -6.68 1.83 6.88
C LYS A 344 -7.83 2.40 6.05
N VAL A 345 -7.96 3.73 6.05
CA VAL A 345 -9.10 4.44 5.42
C VAL A 345 -8.74 5.01 4.04
N SER A 346 -9.76 5.44 3.30
CA SER A 346 -9.64 6.12 2.00
C SER A 346 -10.22 7.54 2.09
N LEU A 347 -9.65 8.45 1.30
CA LEU A 347 -10.16 9.83 1.11
C LEU A 347 -11.65 9.86 0.74
N ASP A 348 -12.11 8.89 -0.06
CA ASP A 348 -13.50 8.80 -0.52
C ASP A 348 -14.51 8.62 0.64
N TYR A 349 -14.04 8.19 1.83
CA TYR A 349 -14.87 7.92 3.00
C TYR A 349 -14.72 8.97 4.10
N GLU A 350 -14.05 10.10 3.86
CA GLU A 350 -13.85 11.13 4.89
C GLU A 350 -15.17 11.62 5.51
N GLU A 351 -16.19 11.91 4.68
CA GLU A 351 -17.49 12.37 5.16
C GLU A 351 -18.19 11.36 6.06
N ILE A 352 -18.17 10.06 5.70
CA ILE A 352 -18.80 9.03 6.53
C ILE A 352 -18.00 8.78 7.81
N ILE A 353 -16.68 8.93 7.81
CA ILE A 353 -15.86 8.80 9.02
C ILE A 353 -16.18 9.94 9.99
N GLN A 354 -16.35 11.18 9.50
CA GLN A 354 -16.80 12.30 10.33
C GLN A 354 -18.21 12.07 10.87
N TYR A 355 -19.10 11.47 10.08
CA TYR A 355 -20.42 11.05 10.56
C TYR A 355 -20.32 10.00 11.68
N LEU A 356 -19.52 8.95 11.50
CA LEU A 356 -19.26 7.94 12.54
C LEU A 356 -18.67 8.57 13.81
N LYS A 357 -17.78 9.56 13.67
CA LYS A 357 -17.24 10.32 14.79
C LYS A 357 -18.32 11.09 15.56
N SER A 358 -19.30 11.67 14.86
CA SER A 358 -20.43 12.35 15.51
C SER A 358 -21.33 11.40 16.33
N LEU A 359 -21.31 10.10 16.01
CA LEU A 359 -22.01 9.04 16.73
C LEU A 359 -21.15 8.34 17.80
N GLY A 360 -19.90 8.76 17.99
CA GLY A 360 -18.94 8.06 18.86
C GLY A 360 -18.42 6.72 18.31
N LEU A 361 -18.81 6.33 17.08
CA LEU A 361 -18.37 5.09 16.40
C LEU A 361 -17.00 5.23 15.72
N SER A 362 -16.42 6.43 15.77
CA SER A 362 -15.01 6.68 15.45
C SER A 362 -14.44 7.68 16.45
N HIS A 363 -13.17 7.51 16.78
CA HIS A 363 -12.45 8.35 17.74
C HIS A 363 -11.31 9.10 17.07
N PRO A 364 -10.88 10.24 17.63
CA PRO A 364 -9.63 10.89 17.24
C PRO A 364 -8.45 9.91 17.24
N ILE A 365 -7.44 10.20 16.42
CA ILE A 365 -6.20 9.42 16.41
C ILE A 365 -5.46 9.52 17.74
N THR A 366 -4.80 8.43 18.12
CA THR A 366 -3.91 8.40 19.28
C THR A 366 -2.48 8.62 18.84
N HIS A 367 -2.07 7.93 17.77
CA HIS A 367 -0.74 8.01 17.18
C HIS A 367 -0.75 8.95 15.99
N LYS A 368 0.13 9.94 15.98
CA LYS A 368 0.33 10.85 14.84
C LYS A 368 1.47 10.33 13.95
N SER A 369 1.56 10.83 12.72
CA SER A 369 2.78 10.69 11.93
C SER A 369 3.69 11.88 12.20
N TYR A 370 4.73 11.73 13.01
CA TYR A 370 5.63 12.83 13.39
C TYR A 370 6.34 13.47 12.19
N SER A 371 6.49 12.72 11.10
CA SER A 371 7.03 13.27 9.85
C SER A 371 6.21 14.43 9.28
N PHE A 372 4.91 14.54 9.60
CA PHE A 372 4.04 15.58 9.06
C PHE A 372 4.17 16.93 9.77
N ASP A 373 4.79 16.98 10.95
CA ASP A 373 4.89 18.20 11.77
C ASP A 373 5.85 19.23 11.17
N GLN A 374 6.85 18.78 10.40
CA GLN A 374 7.82 19.66 9.75
C GLN A 374 8.21 19.14 8.38
N LYS A 375 8.24 20.04 7.37
CA LYS A 375 8.83 19.76 6.06
C LYS A 375 10.35 19.81 6.16
N LEU A 376 10.99 18.64 6.28
CA LEU A 376 12.45 18.49 6.33
C LEU A 376 13.11 18.37 4.94
N ASN A 377 12.33 18.11 3.88
CA ASN A 377 12.88 18.02 2.53
C ASN A 377 13.13 19.42 1.95
N THR A 378 14.38 19.65 1.57
CA THR A 378 14.88 20.94 1.04
C THR A 378 15.11 20.91 -0.47
N ASN A 379 14.76 19.81 -1.15
CA ASN A 379 14.98 19.64 -2.57
C ASN A 379 13.98 20.46 -3.40
N LYS A 380 14.47 21.57 -3.95
CA LYS A 380 13.68 22.49 -4.79
C LYS A 380 13.14 21.84 -6.07
N THR A 381 13.83 20.85 -6.62
CA THR A 381 13.36 20.10 -7.81
C THR A 381 12.14 19.26 -7.45
N LEU A 382 12.15 18.57 -6.31
CA LEU A 382 10.98 17.83 -5.84
C LEU A 382 9.80 18.75 -5.58
N ASP A 383 10.04 19.90 -4.92
CA ASP A 383 9.01 20.91 -4.71
C ASP A 383 8.40 21.38 -6.04
N PHE A 384 9.24 21.72 -7.02
CA PHE A 384 8.78 22.13 -8.34
C PHE A 384 7.94 21.03 -8.99
N ILE A 385 8.40 19.79 -8.96
CA ILE A 385 7.67 18.66 -9.57
C ILE A 385 6.30 18.49 -8.91
N LEU A 386 6.24 18.40 -7.58
CA LEU A 386 5.00 18.14 -6.84
C LEU A 386 3.98 19.26 -7.02
N ASN A 387 4.43 20.52 -7.06
CA ASN A 387 3.58 21.68 -7.35
C ASN A 387 3.01 21.68 -8.78
N ASN A 388 3.62 20.96 -9.73
CA ASN A 388 3.25 20.97 -11.14
C ASN A 388 2.65 19.63 -11.62
N LEU A 389 2.32 18.70 -10.72
CA LEU A 389 1.57 17.49 -11.07
C LEU A 389 0.11 17.85 -11.41
N LYS A 390 -0.34 17.47 -12.62
CA LYS A 390 -1.71 17.71 -13.11
C LYS A 390 -2.75 17.00 -12.25
#